data_AF-A0A7S2Z866-F1
#
_entry.id   AF-A0A7S2Z866-F1
#
_cell.length_a   1.000
_cell.length_b   1.000
_cell.length_c   1.000
_cell.angle_alpha   90.00
_cell.angle_beta   90.00
_cell.angle_gamma   90.00
#
_symmetry.space_group_name_H-M   'P 1'
#
loop_
_entity.id
_entity.type
_entity.pdbx_description
1 polymer ?
#
loop_
_entity_poly.entity_id
_entity_poly.type
_entity_poly.pdbx_seq_one_letter_code
_entity_poly.pdbx_strand_id
1 'polypeptide(L)'
;AVHHILQQGYDKEVAAVGGSISGNFNVFNRLFVRKIKELHSCASEKKEAILSQLFQMCCTDEIKYTYSRLILAAAFDTPYGTFFRQFSAKLEAYAAKNTQAWKMKSLFLSGSEYNPKNIEAAFCISSILRSSTVVLGDVQKLNRMYKEGDTPSVELLRCPALKEKLLRDLFAPKRKLGEQHRLHIVEVIRRTV
;
A
#
# COMPACT_ATOMS: atom_id res chain seq x y z
N ALA A 1 -12.70 3.64 31.96
CA ALA A 1 -12.95 4.94 31.32
C ALA A 1 -13.20 4.80 29.81
N VAL A 2 -12.21 4.42 29.00
CA VAL A 2 -12.35 4.30 27.51
C VAL A 2 -13.47 3.36 27.05
N HIS A 3 -13.67 2.24 27.75
CA HIS A 3 -14.70 1.26 27.37
C HIS A 3 -16.14 1.80 27.53
N HIS A 4 -16.35 2.71 28.49
CA HIS A 4 -17.64 3.37 28.71
C HIS A 4 -17.94 4.44 27.64
N ILE A 5 -16.90 5.11 27.12
CA ILE A 5 -17.03 6.14 26.07
C ILE A 5 -17.37 5.48 24.72
N LEU A 6 -16.85 4.27 24.47
CA LEU A 6 -17.15 3.49 23.26
C LEU A 6 -18.60 3.03 23.15
N GLN A 7 -19.32 2.87 24.27
CA GLN A 7 -20.74 2.51 24.28
C GLN A 7 -21.67 3.70 23.97
N GLN A 8 -21.16 4.94 24.03
CA GLN A 8 -21.96 6.16 23.88
C GLN A 8 -21.84 6.83 22.50
N GLY A 9 -21.15 6.23 21.53
CA GLY A 9 -21.10 6.73 20.15
C GLY A 9 -20.13 7.89 19.88
N TYR A 10 -19.31 8.28 20.87
CA TYR A 10 -18.30 9.33 20.77
C TYR A 10 -16.99 8.88 20.09
N ASP A 11 -17.09 8.13 18.99
CA ASP A 11 -15.92 7.58 18.29
C ASP A 11 -14.95 8.67 17.77
N LYS A 12 -15.44 9.91 17.56
CA LYS A 12 -14.61 11.04 17.10
C LYS A 12 -13.73 11.61 18.23
N GLU A 13 -14.27 11.70 19.44
CA GLU A 13 -13.55 12.21 20.61
C GLU A 13 -12.50 11.19 21.08
N VAL A 14 -12.85 9.89 21.01
CA VAL A 14 -11.95 8.78 21.29
C VAL A 14 -10.75 8.71 20.32
N ALA A 15 -10.94 9.13 19.05
CA ALA A 15 -9.85 9.22 18.08
C ALA A 15 -8.93 10.42 18.32
N ALA A 16 -9.41 11.48 19.01
CA ALA A 16 -8.64 12.68 19.33
C ALA A 16 -7.73 12.51 20.57
N VAL A 17 -8.04 11.59 21.46
CA VAL A 17 -7.21 11.25 22.63
C VAL A 17 -6.11 10.26 22.19
N GLY A 18 -5.14 10.79 21.45
CA GLY A 18 -4.02 10.04 20.89
C GLY A 18 -3.22 9.25 21.94
N GLY A 19 -2.86 8.02 21.59
CA GLY A 19 -1.87 7.22 22.31
C GLY A 19 -2.26 5.76 22.49
N SER A 20 -3.31 5.47 23.27
CA SER A 20 -3.58 4.11 23.76
C SER A 20 -4.78 3.38 23.11
N ILE A 21 -5.54 4.04 22.22
CA ILE A 21 -6.78 3.48 21.65
C ILE A 21 -6.63 3.07 20.18
N SER A 22 -5.61 3.62 19.50
CA SER A 22 -5.13 3.14 18.18
C SER A 22 -4.61 1.69 18.20
N GLY A 23 -4.45 1.10 19.39
CA GLY A 23 -4.18 -0.32 19.63
C GLY A 23 -5.42 -1.20 19.80
N ASN A 24 -6.63 -0.63 19.93
CA ASN A 24 -7.86 -1.42 20.04
C ASN A 24 -8.45 -1.66 18.65
N PHE A 25 -8.09 -2.80 18.06
CA PHE A 25 -8.54 -3.24 16.75
C PHE A 25 -10.06 -3.16 16.54
N ASN A 26 -10.86 -3.36 17.60
CA ASN A 26 -12.32 -3.21 17.54
C ASN A 26 -12.78 -1.78 17.23
N VAL A 27 -12.05 -0.78 17.74
CA VAL A 27 -12.32 0.64 17.46
C VAL A 27 -12.03 0.93 15.99
N PHE A 28 -10.88 0.47 15.51
CA PHE A 28 -10.50 0.59 14.11
C PHE A 28 -11.53 -0.06 13.17
N ASN A 29 -11.96 -1.29 13.45
CA ASN A 29 -12.96 -1.97 12.62
C ASN A 29 -14.30 -1.21 12.58
N ARG A 30 -14.80 -0.73 13.74
CA ARG A 30 -16.02 0.09 13.78
C ARG A 30 -15.88 1.37 12.96
N LEU A 31 -14.75 2.07 13.09
CA LEU A 31 -14.45 3.27 12.33
C LEU A 31 -14.37 2.98 10.82
N PHE A 32 -13.72 1.89 10.44
CA PHE A 32 -13.57 1.44 9.05
C PHE A 32 -14.93 1.19 8.40
N VAL A 33 -15.76 0.35 9.03
CA VAL A 33 -17.12 0.05 8.53
C VAL A 33 -17.97 1.32 8.45
N ARG A 34 -17.91 2.18 9.47
CA ARG A 34 -18.65 3.44 9.49
C ARG A 34 -18.24 4.36 8.33
N LYS A 35 -16.94 4.51 8.08
CA LYS A 35 -16.42 5.34 6.99
C LYS A 35 -16.76 4.80 5.60
N ILE A 36 -16.80 3.48 5.42
CA ILE A 36 -17.29 2.86 4.18
C ILE A 36 -18.78 3.17 3.97
N LYS A 37 -19.62 3.08 5.02
CA LYS A 37 -21.03 3.46 4.94
C LYS A 37 -21.20 4.94 4.59
N GLU A 38 -20.42 5.82 5.24
CA GLU A 38 -20.40 7.26 4.96
C GLU A 38 -20.01 7.54 3.51
N LEU A 39 -19.01 6.83 2.98
CA LEU A 39 -18.56 6.96 1.59
C LEU A 39 -19.67 6.61 0.58
N HIS A 40 -20.49 5.61 0.89
CA HIS A 40 -21.63 5.22 0.05
C HIS A 40 -22.76 6.27 0.12
N SER A 41 -23.06 6.83 1.30
CA SER A 41 -24.23 7.69 1.49
C SER A 41 -23.97 9.19 1.27
N CYS A 42 -22.72 9.62 1.14
CA CYS A 42 -22.38 11.03 1.00
C CYS A 42 -22.49 11.57 -0.44
N ALA A 43 -22.69 12.89 -0.53
CA ALA A 43 -22.62 13.64 -1.78
C ALA A 43 -21.21 13.55 -2.42
N SER A 44 -21.15 13.63 -3.75
CA SER A 44 -19.92 13.42 -4.52
C SER A 44 -18.75 14.29 -4.05
N GLU A 45 -19.01 15.54 -3.68
CA GLU A 45 -18.02 16.53 -3.24
C GLU A 45 -17.27 16.11 -1.96
N LYS A 46 -17.91 15.31 -1.09
CA LYS A 46 -17.32 14.87 0.19
C LYS A 46 -16.56 13.55 0.07
N LYS A 47 -16.74 12.81 -1.04
CA LYS A 47 -16.19 11.46 -1.20
C LYS A 47 -14.67 11.42 -1.13
N GLU A 48 -13.99 12.35 -1.79
CA GLU A 48 -12.52 12.40 -1.79
C GLU A 48 -11.94 12.70 -0.41
N ALA A 49 -12.57 13.59 0.35
CA ALA A 49 -12.16 13.88 1.73
C ALA A 49 -12.33 12.65 2.64
N ILE A 50 -13.45 11.93 2.52
CA ILE A 50 -13.72 10.70 3.28
C ILE A 50 -12.74 9.60 2.88
N LEU A 51 -12.48 9.43 1.57
CA LEU A 51 -11.50 8.48 1.05
C LEU A 51 -10.10 8.73 1.61
N SER A 52 -9.66 9.98 1.59
CA SER A 52 -8.34 10.37 2.11
C SER A 52 -8.18 10.02 3.60
N GLN A 53 -9.17 10.37 4.43
CA GLN A 53 -9.18 10.02 5.86
C GLN A 53 -9.18 8.51 6.08
N LEU A 54 -9.99 7.78 5.32
CA LEU A 54 -10.11 6.33 5.41
C LEU A 54 -8.79 5.64 5.03
N PHE A 55 -8.16 6.05 3.93
CA PHE A 55 -6.87 5.49 3.51
C PHE A 55 -5.73 5.83 4.47
N GLN A 56 -5.71 7.04 5.04
CA GLN A 56 -4.77 7.40 6.09
C GLN A 56 -4.90 6.47 7.30
N MET A 57 -6.12 6.21 7.75
CA MET A 57 -6.40 5.30 8.85
C MET A 57 -5.98 3.85 8.53
N CYS A 58 -6.30 3.36 7.33
CA CYS A 58 -5.93 2.01 6.89
C CYS A 58 -4.41 1.84 6.76
N CYS A 59 -3.68 2.87 6.31
CA CYS A 59 -2.24 2.81 6.07
C CYS A 59 -1.40 3.29 7.25
N THR A 60 -1.99 3.49 8.43
CA THR A 60 -1.24 3.93 9.63
C THR A 60 -0.19 2.90 10.06
N ASP A 61 -0.50 1.61 9.92
CA ASP A 61 0.40 0.51 10.21
C ASP A 61 0.11 -0.71 9.31
N GLU A 62 0.98 -1.71 9.38
CA GLU A 62 0.92 -2.93 8.56
C GLU A 62 -0.31 -3.77 8.87
N ILE A 63 -0.71 -3.85 10.14
CA ILE A 63 -1.80 -4.72 10.60
C ILE A 63 -3.13 -4.16 10.10
N LYS A 64 -3.35 -2.86 10.27
CA LYS A 64 -4.55 -2.16 9.77
C LYS A 64 -4.67 -2.25 8.26
N TYR A 65 -3.57 -2.09 7.54
CA TYR A 65 -3.57 -2.19 6.09
C TYR A 65 -3.91 -3.61 5.64
N THR A 66 -3.23 -4.60 6.21
CA THR A 66 -3.43 -6.02 5.90
C THR A 66 -4.87 -6.44 6.21
N TYR A 67 -5.40 -6.05 7.38
CA TYR A 67 -6.78 -6.30 7.72
C TYR A 67 -7.76 -5.66 6.74
N SER A 68 -7.57 -4.37 6.43
CA SER A 68 -8.45 -3.65 5.50
C SER A 68 -8.48 -4.35 4.14
N ARG A 69 -7.30 -4.75 3.63
CA ARG A 69 -7.17 -5.49 2.37
C ARG A 69 -7.87 -6.85 2.43
N LEU A 70 -7.75 -7.59 3.54
CA LEU A 70 -8.41 -8.87 3.72
C LEU A 70 -9.95 -8.73 3.72
N ILE A 71 -10.49 -7.75 4.45
CA ILE A 71 -11.93 -7.48 4.48
C ILE A 71 -12.45 -7.08 3.10
N LEU A 72 -11.72 -6.24 2.38
CA LEU A 72 -12.08 -5.87 1.01
C LEU A 72 -12.06 -7.08 0.08
N ALA A 73 -11.03 -7.92 0.17
CA ALA A 73 -10.91 -9.12 -0.64
C ALA A 73 -12.06 -10.11 -0.39
N ALA A 74 -12.45 -10.30 0.88
CA ALA A 74 -13.61 -11.10 1.24
C ALA A 74 -14.94 -10.57 0.64
N ALA A 75 -15.01 -9.29 0.30
CA ALA A 75 -16.18 -8.67 -0.30
C ALA A 75 -16.16 -8.65 -1.85
N PHE A 76 -15.10 -9.15 -2.50
CA PHE A 76 -14.94 -9.10 -3.96
C PHE A 76 -15.97 -9.91 -4.74
N ASP A 77 -16.53 -10.96 -4.13
CA ASP A 77 -17.50 -11.86 -4.77
C ASP A 77 -18.95 -11.54 -4.35
N THR A 78 -19.17 -10.42 -3.67
CA THR A 78 -20.51 -9.92 -3.34
C THR A 78 -21.12 -9.16 -4.54
N PRO A 79 -22.44 -8.88 -4.53
CA PRO A 79 -23.08 -8.06 -5.59
C PRO A 79 -22.43 -6.68 -5.79
N TYR A 80 -21.82 -6.12 -4.74
CA TYR A 80 -21.08 -4.85 -4.78
C TYR A 80 -19.57 -5.05 -4.94
N GLY A 81 -19.12 -6.23 -5.37
CA GLY A 81 -17.71 -6.60 -5.45
C GLY A 81 -16.86 -5.68 -6.32
N THR A 82 -17.43 -5.11 -7.38
CA THR A 82 -16.76 -4.14 -8.26
C THR A 82 -16.35 -2.88 -7.49
N PHE A 83 -17.23 -2.36 -6.62
CA PHE A 83 -16.93 -1.24 -5.75
C PHE A 83 -15.75 -1.56 -4.81
N PHE A 84 -15.76 -2.74 -4.18
CA PHE A 84 -14.68 -3.15 -3.27
C PHE A 84 -13.35 -3.38 -3.99
N ARG A 85 -13.36 -3.93 -5.22
CA ARG A 85 -12.15 -4.06 -6.05
C ARG A 85 -11.55 -2.70 -6.40
N GLN A 86 -12.38 -1.76 -6.86
CA GLN A 86 -11.94 -0.38 -7.15
C GLN A 86 -11.40 0.32 -5.90
N PHE A 87 -12.10 0.18 -4.78
CA PHE A 87 -11.67 0.73 -3.50
C PHE A 87 -10.33 0.14 -3.05
N SER A 88 -10.16 -1.17 -3.19
CA SER A 88 -8.93 -1.89 -2.86
C SER A 88 -7.75 -1.44 -3.74
N ALA A 89 -7.97 -1.20 -5.03
CA ALA A 89 -6.97 -0.65 -5.94
C ALA A 89 -6.56 0.79 -5.55
N LYS A 90 -7.54 1.64 -5.19
CA LYS A 90 -7.26 2.99 -4.69
C LYS A 90 -6.49 2.99 -3.37
N LEU A 91 -6.84 2.10 -2.45
CA LEU A 91 -6.11 1.92 -1.18
C LEU A 91 -4.67 1.50 -1.42
N GLU A 92 -4.43 0.58 -2.37
CA GLU A 92 -3.08 0.15 -2.76
C GLU A 92 -2.26 1.29 -3.37
N ALA A 93 -2.86 2.10 -4.24
CA ALA A 93 -2.23 3.29 -4.81
C ALA A 93 -1.88 4.33 -3.73
N TYR A 94 -2.74 4.49 -2.72
CA TYR A 94 -2.44 5.33 -1.56
C TYR A 94 -1.31 4.74 -0.72
N ALA A 95 -1.34 3.43 -0.45
CA ALA A 95 -0.31 2.74 0.31
C ALA A 95 1.06 2.85 -0.36
N ALA A 96 1.14 2.89 -1.70
CA ALA A 96 2.42 3.11 -2.39
C ALA A 96 3.11 4.43 -2.00
N LYS A 97 2.36 5.44 -1.53
CA LYS A 97 2.88 6.68 -0.94
C LYS A 97 3.29 6.51 0.53
N ASN A 98 2.70 5.55 1.22
CA ASN A 98 2.99 5.15 2.60
C ASN A 98 3.69 3.78 2.64
N THR A 99 5.00 3.81 2.44
CA THR A 99 5.83 2.63 2.17
C THR A 99 5.86 1.59 3.28
N GLN A 100 5.41 1.92 4.49
CA GLN A 100 5.27 0.96 5.58
C GLN A 100 4.11 0.00 5.35
N ALA A 101 2.98 0.50 4.86
CA ALA A 101 1.81 -0.32 4.55
C ALA A 101 2.04 -1.13 3.26
N TRP A 102 2.64 -0.52 2.24
CA TRP A 102 2.78 -1.13 0.91
C TRP A 102 3.58 -2.45 0.89
N LYS A 103 4.56 -2.64 1.78
CA LYS A 103 5.36 -3.89 1.83
C LYS A 103 4.50 -5.14 2.06
N MET A 104 3.31 -4.98 2.65
CA MET A 104 2.34 -6.06 2.86
C MET A 104 1.61 -6.48 1.57
N LYS A 105 1.82 -5.78 0.44
CA LYS A 105 1.31 -6.17 -0.88
C LYS A 105 1.73 -7.60 -1.25
N SER A 106 2.88 -8.07 -0.78
CA SER A 106 3.35 -9.45 -0.95
C SER A 106 2.36 -10.52 -0.48
N LEU A 107 1.45 -10.19 0.45
CA LEU A 107 0.41 -11.10 0.95
C LEU A 107 -0.85 -11.16 0.06
N PHE A 108 -0.98 -10.25 -0.91
CA PHE A 108 -2.18 -10.07 -1.73
C PHE A 108 -1.85 -10.17 -3.22
N LEU A 109 -0.89 -11.01 -3.56
CA LEU A 109 -0.48 -11.27 -4.93
C LEU A 109 -1.44 -12.26 -5.58
N SER A 110 -1.89 -11.94 -6.79
CA SER A 110 -2.86 -12.72 -7.54
C SER A 110 -2.13 -13.86 -8.26
N GLY A 111 -2.35 -15.10 -7.82
CA GLY A 111 -1.84 -16.29 -8.52
C GLY A 111 -0.37 -16.64 -8.24
N SER A 112 0.24 -16.09 -7.18
CA SER A 112 1.53 -16.60 -6.69
C SER A 112 1.33 -17.41 -5.42
N GLU A 113 1.98 -18.58 -5.34
CA GLU A 113 2.13 -19.30 -4.09
C GLU A 113 2.92 -18.46 -3.06
N TYR A 114 2.85 -18.87 -1.80
CA TYR A 114 3.69 -18.27 -0.77
C TYR A 114 5.17 -18.44 -1.15
N ASN A 115 5.85 -17.32 -1.40
CA ASN A 115 7.26 -17.27 -1.72
C ASN A 115 7.92 -16.21 -0.81
N PRO A 116 8.89 -16.59 0.04
CA PRO A 116 9.65 -15.64 0.86
C PRO A 116 10.29 -14.51 0.04
N LYS A 117 10.66 -14.77 -1.22
CA LYS A 117 11.19 -13.78 -2.15
C LYS A 117 10.21 -12.68 -2.50
N ASN A 118 8.90 -12.94 -2.45
CA ASN A 118 7.87 -11.90 -2.60
C ASN A 118 7.96 -10.88 -1.47
N ILE A 119 8.18 -11.35 -0.24
CA ILE A 119 8.29 -10.48 0.94
C ILE A 119 9.58 -9.66 0.83
N GLU A 120 10.72 -10.31 0.56
CA GLU A 120 12.00 -9.62 0.37
C GLU A 120 11.91 -8.52 -0.72
N ALA A 121 11.24 -8.83 -1.85
CA ALA A 121 11.11 -7.91 -2.98
C ALA A 121 10.19 -6.74 -2.62
N ALA A 122 9.09 -6.99 -1.92
CA ALA A 122 8.20 -5.94 -1.44
C ALA A 122 8.89 -5.01 -0.44
N PHE A 123 9.74 -5.54 0.45
CA PHE A 123 10.54 -4.70 1.35
C PHE A 123 11.56 -3.86 0.60
N CYS A 124 12.24 -4.43 -0.41
CA CYS A 124 13.19 -3.71 -1.24
C CYS A 124 12.50 -2.58 -2.04
N ILE A 125 11.35 -2.85 -2.65
CA ILE A 125 10.56 -1.84 -3.37
C ILE A 125 10.05 -0.76 -2.40
N SER A 126 9.60 -1.12 -1.19
CA SER A 126 9.24 -0.14 -0.16
C SER A 126 10.42 0.76 0.24
N SER A 127 11.65 0.23 0.29
CA SER A 127 12.87 1.03 0.49
C SER A 127 13.05 2.05 -0.64
N ILE A 128 13.00 1.57 -1.89
CA ILE A 128 13.09 2.42 -3.08
C ILE A 128 12.03 3.52 -3.06
N LEU A 129 10.77 3.18 -2.76
CA LEU A 129 9.68 4.14 -2.71
C LEU A 129 9.89 5.20 -1.62
N ARG A 130 10.51 4.85 -0.49
CA ARG A 130 10.68 5.73 0.68
C ARG A 130 11.83 6.72 0.48
N SER A 131 12.91 6.28 -0.15
CA SER A 131 14.10 7.09 -0.41
C SER A 131 13.77 8.28 -1.29
N SER A 132 14.41 9.44 -1.11
CA SER A 132 14.20 10.60 -1.99
C SER A 132 14.67 10.33 -3.43
N THR A 133 15.70 9.50 -3.54
CA THR A 133 16.38 9.09 -4.77
C THR A 133 16.39 7.57 -4.89
N VAL A 134 16.48 7.05 -6.12
CA VAL A 134 16.70 5.61 -6.30
C VAL A 134 18.16 5.31 -5.98
N VAL A 135 18.40 4.35 -5.08
CA VAL A 135 19.73 3.96 -4.62
C VAL A 135 20.21 2.76 -5.43
N LEU A 136 21.46 2.81 -5.90
CA LEU A 136 22.06 1.75 -6.72
C LEU A 136 21.94 0.36 -6.08
N GLY A 137 22.28 0.24 -4.79
CA GLY A 137 22.26 -1.03 -4.07
C GLY A 137 20.88 -1.68 -4.01
N ASP A 138 19.82 -0.87 -3.85
CA ASP A 138 18.44 -1.36 -3.83
C ASP A 138 18.02 -1.88 -5.22
N VAL A 139 18.32 -1.15 -6.29
CA VAL A 139 17.99 -1.58 -7.66
C VAL A 139 18.83 -2.79 -8.08
N GLN A 140 20.09 -2.84 -7.67
CA GLN A 140 20.97 -3.99 -7.87
C GLN A 140 20.42 -5.24 -7.17
N LYS A 141 20.06 -5.11 -5.90
CA LYS A 141 19.43 -6.17 -5.12
C LYS A 141 18.14 -6.64 -5.79
N LEU A 142 17.25 -5.71 -6.13
CA LEU A 142 15.99 -6.03 -6.82
C LEU A 142 16.26 -6.74 -8.15
N ASN A 143 17.16 -6.22 -8.98
CA ASN A 143 17.49 -6.84 -10.26
C ASN A 143 18.07 -8.25 -10.11
N ARG A 144 18.90 -8.49 -9.09
CA ARG A 144 19.45 -9.81 -8.78
C ARG A 144 18.34 -10.80 -8.42
N MET A 145 17.40 -10.41 -7.57
CA MET A 145 16.27 -11.26 -7.17
C MET A 145 15.43 -11.74 -8.36
N TYR A 146 15.29 -10.91 -9.40
CA TYR A 146 14.53 -11.26 -10.61
C TYR A 146 15.38 -11.92 -11.72
N LYS A 147 16.64 -12.25 -11.45
CA LYS A 147 17.52 -13.01 -12.36
C LYS A 147 17.80 -14.44 -11.87
N GLU A 148 17.65 -14.70 -10.58
CA GLU A 148 17.91 -16.01 -9.96
C GLU A 148 16.70 -16.97 -10.13
N GLY A 149 16.89 -18.27 -9.89
CA GLY A 149 15.91 -19.31 -10.23
C GLY A 149 14.57 -19.28 -9.47
N ASP A 150 14.51 -18.62 -8.31
CA ASP A 150 13.28 -18.43 -7.52
C ASP A 150 12.84 -16.96 -7.58
N THR A 151 12.28 -16.56 -8.72
CA THR A 151 11.93 -15.17 -9.00
C THR A 151 10.67 -14.73 -8.24
N PRO A 152 10.66 -13.55 -7.61
CA PRO A 152 9.44 -12.98 -7.03
C PRO A 152 8.37 -12.72 -8.10
N SER A 153 7.12 -12.59 -7.66
CA SER A 153 6.00 -12.27 -8.54
C SER A 153 6.19 -10.93 -9.24
N VAL A 154 6.07 -10.95 -10.58
CA VAL A 154 6.15 -9.76 -11.45
C VAL A 154 5.08 -8.71 -11.09
N GLU A 155 3.99 -9.10 -10.43
CA GLU A 155 2.96 -8.18 -9.97
C GLU A 155 3.53 -7.10 -9.02
N LEU A 156 4.57 -7.42 -8.23
CA LEU A 156 5.23 -6.45 -7.35
C LEU A 156 5.90 -5.32 -8.15
N LEU A 157 6.44 -5.62 -9.34
CA LEU A 157 7.05 -4.62 -10.22
C LEU A 157 6.02 -3.78 -10.97
N ARG A 158 4.75 -4.20 -11.03
CA ARG A 158 3.67 -3.47 -11.69
C ARG A 158 3.17 -2.27 -10.88
N CYS A 159 3.78 -1.97 -9.73
CA CYS A 159 3.49 -0.80 -8.92
C CYS A 159 3.71 0.52 -9.69
N PRO A 160 2.66 1.33 -9.94
CA PRO A 160 2.81 2.58 -10.70
C PRO A 160 3.79 3.57 -10.07
N ALA A 161 3.77 3.70 -8.73
CA ALA A 161 4.66 4.60 -8.01
C ALA A 161 6.14 4.19 -8.15
N LEU A 162 6.43 2.89 -8.24
CA LEU A 162 7.78 2.39 -8.49
C LEU A 162 8.23 2.80 -9.90
N LYS A 163 7.39 2.53 -10.91
CA LYS A 163 7.69 2.90 -12.31
C LYS A 163 7.94 4.39 -12.44
N GLU A 164 7.06 5.22 -11.89
CA GLU A 164 7.20 6.67 -11.91
C GLU A 164 8.51 7.11 -11.27
N LYS A 165 8.87 6.55 -10.11
CA LYS A 165 10.11 6.90 -9.42
C LYS A 165 11.36 6.51 -10.24
N LEU A 166 11.38 5.30 -10.79
CA LEU A 166 12.48 4.81 -11.61
C LEU A 166 12.67 5.67 -12.88
N LEU A 167 11.57 6.00 -13.55
CA LEU A 167 11.60 6.87 -14.74
C LEU A 167 12.05 8.29 -14.40
N ARG A 168 11.52 8.86 -13.31
CA ARG A 168 11.91 10.19 -12.84
C ARG A 168 13.41 10.25 -12.57
N ASP A 169 13.98 9.22 -11.97
CA ASP A 169 15.42 9.15 -11.70
C ASP A 169 16.25 8.98 -12.98
N LEU A 170 15.78 8.13 -13.88
CA LEU A 170 16.45 7.82 -15.15
C LEU A 170 16.54 9.04 -16.08
N PHE A 171 15.49 9.86 -16.10
CA PHE A 171 15.34 11.01 -16.98
C PHE A 171 15.51 12.36 -16.26
N ALA A 172 16.02 12.36 -15.01
CA ALA A 172 16.27 13.60 -14.28
C ALA A 172 17.40 14.42 -14.94
N PRO A 173 17.13 15.64 -15.46
CA PRO A 173 18.08 16.38 -16.30
C PRO A 173 19.35 16.80 -15.55
N LYS A 174 19.27 16.97 -14.22
CA LYS A 174 20.38 17.41 -13.37
C LYS A 174 21.15 16.26 -12.72
N ARG A 175 20.72 15.01 -12.91
CA ARG A 175 21.30 13.85 -12.22
C ARG A 175 22.14 13.02 -13.17
N LYS A 176 23.44 12.89 -12.86
CA LYS A 176 24.33 11.96 -13.55
C LYS A 176 24.26 10.60 -12.86
N LEU A 177 23.58 9.64 -13.47
CA LEU A 177 23.60 8.24 -13.04
C LEU A 177 24.83 7.54 -13.64
N GLY A 178 25.53 6.74 -12.84
CA GLY A 178 26.55 5.83 -13.37
C GLY A 178 25.94 4.79 -14.33
N GLU A 179 26.74 4.28 -15.26
CA GLU A 179 26.27 3.36 -16.31
C GLU A 179 25.60 2.10 -15.73
N GLN A 180 26.21 1.46 -14.74
CA GLN A 180 25.63 0.28 -14.09
C GLN A 180 24.28 0.59 -13.43
N HIS A 181 24.16 1.75 -12.78
CA HIS A 181 22.90 2.18 -12.17
C HIS A 181 21.80 2.31 -13.22
N ARG A 182 22.12 2.95 -14.35
CA ARG A 182 21.21 3.10 -15.48
C ARG A 182 20.75 1.74 -16.02
N LEU A 183 21.69 0.82 -16.22
CA LEU A 183 21.39 -0.53 -16.74
C LEU A 183 20.47 -1.32 -15.80
N HIS A 184 20.70 -1.26 -14.49
CA HIS A 184 19.84 -1.93 -13.52
C HIS A 184 18.42 -1.35 -13.49
N ILE A 185 18.27 -0.02 -13.56
CA ILE A 185 16.95 0.62 -13.64
C ILE A 185 16.21 0.20 -14.90
N VAL A 186 16.87 0.25 -16.07
CA VAL A 186 16.28 -0.14 -17.35
C VAL A 186 15.83 -1.60 -17.32
N GLU A 187 16.65 -2.50 -16.78
CA GLU A 187 16.31 -3.92 -16.71
C GLU A 187 15.12 -4.20 -15.78
N VAL A 188 15.01 -3.50 -14.64
CA VAL A 188 13.83 -3.59 -13.78
C VAL A 188 12.57 -3.10 -14.51
N ILE A 189 12.66 -1.95 -15.21
CA ILE A 189 11.53 -1.40 -15.99
C ILE A 189 11.11 -2.39 -17.10
N ARG A 190 12.07 -2.98 -17.81
CA ARG A 190 11.84 -3.92 -18.92
C ARG A 190 11.00 -5.12 -18.48
N ARG A 191 11.19 -5.63 -17.26
CA ARG A 191 10.42 -6.76 -16.72
C ARG A 191 8.98 -6.42 -16.32
N THR A 192 8.61 -5.14 -16.38
CA THR A 192 7.27 -4.68 -15.97
C THR A 192 6.27 -4.56 -17.13
N VAL A 193 6.74 -4.77 -18.36
CA VAL A 193 5.98 -4.81 -19.62
C VAL A 193 5.70 -6.26 -19.94
#